data_AF-A0A7V5NV35-F1
#
_entry.id   AF-A0A7V5NV35-F1
#
_cell.length_a   1.000
_cell.length_b   1.000
_cell.length_c   1.000
_cell.angle_alpha   90.00
_cell.angle_beta   90.00
_cell.angle_gamma   90.00
#
_symmetry.space_group_name_H-M   'P 1'
#
loop_
_entity.id
_entity.type
_entity.pdbx_description
1 polymer ?
#
loop_
_entity_poly.entity_id
_entity_poly.type
_entity_poly.pdbx_seq_one_letter_code
_entity_poly.pdbx_strand_id
1 'polypeptide(L)'
;MITYDWQQRMRKDTLDFLEHKIPDKDYDFEIIYNAYPERVNGEVPQPVVTYVAKEMRKVIQNDPDTYIDFLLFIQKNKGDNGKKIFNYVMSKVALKHPGSYDEIFRKALKDTHDKSEIKKICDNIILPLLKKYPDKYIDDVITTVRHVPKDDVIDCAFATLCKYMKTNKTQAKTINQKIDSFWNSENKMIRNGIVQILKCLYKIDKRLYRDTYRSYQSTYNPNFIEILADSISENSQLIREIVERWEKSGNIRIKKAAHTAEKTLKKLKRT
;
A
#
# COMPACT_ATOMS: atom_id res chain seq x y z
N MET A 1 32.07 34.22 10.98
CA MET A 1 31.47 33.07 10.29
C MET A 1 29.96 33.27 10.40
N ILE A 2 29.31 33.82 9.37
CA ILE A 2 27.86 34.02 9.41
C ILE A 2 27.26 32.63 9.33
N THR A 3 26.58 32.19 10.39
CA THR A 3 25.74 30.99 10.37
C THR A 3 24.62 31.28 9.38
N TYR A 4 24.86 30.96 8.12
CA TYR A 4 23.92 31.20 7.03
C TYR A 4 22.69 30.32 7.30
N ASP A 5 21.62 30.93 7.79
CA ASP A 5 20.36 30.23 8.08
C ASP A 5 19.64 29.94 6.76
N TRP A 6 20.16 28.94 6.04
CA TRP A 6 19.61 28.45 4.78
C TRP A 6 18.15 28.02 4.93
N GLN A 7 17.71 27.65 6.14
CA GLN A 7 16.33 27.27 6.42
C GLN A 7 15.40 28.48 6.32
N GLN A 8 15.79 29.60 6.94
CA GLN A 8 15.02 30.85 6.81
C GLN A 8 14.92 31.31 5.36
N ARG A 9 16.04 31.30 4.63
CA ARG A 9 16.04 31.69 3.21
C ARG A 9 15.17 30.74 2.37
N MET A 10 15.34 29.43 2.51
CA MET A 10 14.50 28.45 1.80
C MET A 10 13.03 28.59 2.11
N ARG A 11 12.67 28.87 3.36
CA ARG A 11 11.29 29.10 3.73
C ARG A 11 10.73 30.29 2.97
N LYS A 12 11.47 31.41 2.92
CA LYS A 12 11.07 32.60 2.16
C LYS A 12 10.92 32.27 0.67
N ASP A 13 11.91 31.62 0.07
CA ASP A 13 11.91 31.27 -1.35
C ASP A 13 10.79 30.25 -1.69
N THR A 14 10.46 29.35 -0.75
CA THR A 14 9.32 28.42 -0.91
C THR A 14 7.98 29.16 -0.90
N LEU A 15 7.81 30.13 0.00
CA LEU A 15 6.58 30.92 0.08
C LEU A 15 6.43 31.79 -1.18
N ASP A 16 7.50 32.45 -1.60
CA ASP A 16 7.54 33.25 -2.82
C ASP A 16 7.21 32.40 -4.07
N PHE A 17 7.78 31.20 -4.17
CA PHE A 17 7.45 30.25 -5.23
C PHE A 17 5.96 29.90 -5.25
N LEU A 18 5.36 29.60 -4.09
CA LEU A 18 3.94 29.24 -4.02
C LEU A 18 3.01 30.42 -4.31
N GLU A 19 3.40 31.64 -3.97
CA GLU A 19 2.58 32.85 -4.12
C GLU A 19 2.67 33.45 -5.53
N HIS A 20 3.87 33.46 -6.13
CA HIS A 20 4.11 34.17 -7.38
C HIS A 20 4.39 33.25 -8.57
N LYS A 21 5.04 32.08 -8.37
CA LYS A 21 5.42 31.19 -9.49
C LYS A 21 4.32 30.23 -9.89
N ILE A 22 3.61 29.66 -8.91
CA ILE A 22 2.53 28.71 -9.17
C ILE A 22 1.39 29.33 -10.01
N PRO A 23 0.87 30.55 -9.70
CA PRO A 23 -0.19 31.15 -10.51
C PRO A 23 0.21 31.38 -11.98
N ASP A 24 1.50 31.67 -12.22
CA ASP A 24 2.08 31.86 -13.54
C ASP A 24 2.41 30.54 -14.26
N LYS A 25 2.07 29.39 -13.66
CA LYS A 25 2.38 28.03 -14.14
C LYS A 25 3.88 27.75 -14.29
N ASP A 26 4.71 28.50 -13.58
CA ASP A 26 6.15 28.26 -13.45
C ASP A 26 6.39 27.24 -12.32
N TYR A 27 6.38 25.95 -12.69
CA TYR A 27 6.47 24.84 -11.74
C TYR A 27 7.90 24.39 -11.45
N ASP A 28 8.91 25.21 -11.76
CA ASP A 28 10.31 24.89 -11.52
C ASP A 28 10.74 25.10 -10.06
N PHE A 29 10.22 24.26 -9.16
CA PHE A 29 10.51 24.38 -7.72
C PHE A 29 11.99 24.19 -7.36
N GLU A 30 12.80 23.63 -8.25
CA GLU A 30 14.22 23.36 -8.01
C GLU A 30 15.01 24.66 -7.81
N ILE A 31 14.46 25.80 -8.27
CA ILE A 31 14.99 27.14 -8.00
C ILE A 31 15.13 27.44 -6.50
N ILE A 32 14.28 26.86 -5.65
CA ILE A 32 14.32 27.02 -4.19
C ILE A 32 15.64 26.45 -3.63
N TYR A 33 16.22 25.44 -4.27
CA TYR A 33 17.47 24.82 -3.83
C TYR A 33 18.70 25.69 -4.07
N ASN A 34 18.59 26.78 -4.84
CA ASN A 34 19.66 27.77 -4.98
C ASN A 34 20.02 28.43 -3.64
N ALA A 35 19.10 28.41 -2.67
CA ALA A 35 19.36 28.88 -1.31
C ALA A 35 20.40 28.02 -0.56
N TYR A 36 20.71 26.80 -1.01
CA TYR A 36 21.67 25.89 -0.37
C TYR A 36 22.68 25.38 -1.38
N PRO A 37 23.96 25.79 -1.29
CA PRO A 37 24.96 25.50 -2.32
C PRO A 37 25.53 24.09 -2.26
N GLU A 38 25.50 23.42 -1.10
CA GLU A 38 26.16 22.12 -0.96
C GLU A 38 25.43 21.01 -1.73
N ARG A 39 26.22 20.11 -2.34
CA ARG A 39 25.74 18.96 -3.10
C ARG A 39 26.45 17.72 -2.63
N VAL A 40 25.73 16.60 -2.55
CA VAL A 40 26.30 15.28 -2.26
C VAL A 40 26.17 14.46 -3.54
N ASN A 41 27.32 14.04 -4.11
CA ASN A 41 27.37 13.37 -5.41
C ASN A 41 26.68 14.17 -6.55
N GLY A 42 26.75 15.50 -6.50
CA GLY A 42 26.10 16.37 -7.48
C GLY A 42 24.60 16.63 -7.23
N GLU A 43 23.99 15.98 -6.23
CA GLU A 43 22.56 16.10 -5.93
C GLU A 43 22.29 16.95 -4.68
N VAL A 44 21.07 17.51 -4.61
CA VAL A 44 20.58 18.21 -3.41
C VAL A 44 20.38 17.18 -2.28
N PRO A 45 20.92 17.40 -1.08
CA PRO A 45 20.76 16.45 0.02
C PRO A 45 19.30 16.17 0.36
N GLN A 46 18.99 14.90 0.63
CA GLN A 46 17.64 14.47 0.99
C GLN A 46 16.99 15.24 2.17
N PRO A 47 17.72 15.65 3.21
CA PRO A 47 17.16 16.49 4.28
C PRO A 47 16.64 17.84 3.77
N VAL A 48 17.30 18.43 2.78
CA VAL A 48 16.90 19.71 2.15
C VAL A 48 15.62 19.54 1.35
N VAL A 49 15.54 18.51 0.50
CA VAL A 49 14.31 18.17 -0.24
C VAL A 49 13.12 17.97 0.71
N THR A 50 13.38 17.30 1.83
CA THR A 50 12.36 17.05 2.87
C THR A 50 11.93 18.34 3.58
N TYR A 51 12.86 19.28 3.81
CA TYR A 51 12.56 20.59 4.38
C TYR A 51 11.66 21.41 3.46
N VAL A 52 11.99 21.51 2.16
CA VAL A 52 11.17 22.22 1.17
C VAL A 52 9.78 21.59 1.07
N ALA A 53 9.68 20.26 1.00
CA ALA A 53 8.40 19.57 1.02
C ALA A 53 7.55 19.89 2.26
N LYS A 54 8.19 20.07 3.42
CA LYS A 54 7.52 20.45 4.68
C LYS A 54 7.00 21.86 4.65
N GLU A 55 7.77 22.82 4.15
CA GLU A 55 7.32 24.20 4.01
C GLU A 55 6.19 24.31 2.98
N MET A 56 6.31 23.66 1.83
CA MET A 56 5.24 23.61 0.82
C MET A 56 3.93 23.07 1.40
N ARG A 57 4.01 21.93 2.10
CA ARG A 57 2.84 21.29 2.70
C ARG A 57 2.09 22.21 3.65
N LYS A 58 2.77 23.07 4.41
CA LYS A 58 2.12 23.96 5.40
C LYS A 58 1.08 24.87 4.75
N VAL A 59 1.36 25.32 3.53
CA VAL A 59 0.49 26.19 2.72
C VAL A 59 -0.52 25.33 1.95
N ILE A 60 -0.02 24.39 1.15
CA ILE A 60 -0.84 23.58 0.22
C ILE A 60 -1.96 22.82 0.95
N GLN A 61 -1.74 22.32 2.17
CA GLN A 61 -2.77 21.58 2.90
C GLN A 61 -4.01 22.42 3.29
N ASN A 62 -3.92 23.75 3.22
CA ASN A 62 -5.03 24.65 3.56
C ASN A 62 -5.88 25.02 2.35
N ASP A 63 -5.28 25.09 1.17
CA ASP A 63 -5.97 25.35 -0.10
C ASP A 63 -5.42 24.44 -1.22
N PRO A 64 -5.62 23.12 -1.11
CA PRO A 64 -5.03 22.14 -2.02
C PRO A 64 -5.46 22.28 -3.48
N ASP A 65 -6.69 22.72 -3.74
CA ASP A 65 -7.27 22.79 -5.08
C ASP A 65 -6.46 23.73 -6.00
N THR A 66 -5.97 24.85 -5.45
CA THR A 66 -5.08 25.80 -6.12
C THR A 66 -3.77 25.17 -6.62
N TYR A 67 -3.30 24.09 -5.98
CA TYR A 67 -2.00 23.49 -6.24
C TYR A 67 -2.07 22.12 -6.93
N ILE A 68 -3.25 21.64 -7.33
CA ILE A 68 -3.39 20.29 -7.91
C ILE A 68 -2.59 20.13 -9.20
N ASP A 69 -2.65 21.10 -10.11
CA ASP A 69 -1.90 21.04 -11.36
C ASP A 69 -0.39 20.97 -11.12
N PHE A 70 0.11 21.75 -10.16
CA PHE A 70 1.51 21.69 -9.73
C PHE A 70 1.88 20.31 -9.17
N LEU A 71 1.05 19.76 -8.27
CA LEU A 71 1.30 18.46 -7.63
C LEU A 71 1.33 17.33 -8.68
N LEU A 72 0.40 17.34 -9.63
CA LEU A 72 0.38 16.39 -10.75
C LEU A 72 1.59 16.58 -11.66
N PHE A 73 1.99 17.83 -11.92
CA PHE A 73 3.17 18.13 -12.73
C PHE A 73 4.46 17.59 -12.10
N ILE A 74 4.72 17.86 -10.82
CA ILE A 74 5.97 17.42 -10.18
C ILE A 74 6.04 15.90 -10.04
N GLN A 75 4.89 15.24 -9.84
CA GLN A 75 4.82 13.79 -9.77
C GLN A 75 5.28 13.15 -11.09
N LYS A 76 4.86 13.73 -12.22
CA LYS A 76 5.10 13.17 -13.55
C LYS A 76 6.44 13.61 -14.15
N ASN A 77 6.87 14.85 -13.91
CA ASN A 77 7.92 15.50 -14.71
C ASN A 77 9.21 15.85 -13.94
N LYS A 78 9.21 15.80 -12.61
CA LYS A 78 10.34 16.29 -11.78
C LYS A 78 11.11 15.20 -11.05
N GLY A 79 11.14 14.00 -11.63
CA GLY A 79 11.92 12.86 -11.15
C GLY A 79 11.65 12.49 -9.68
N ASP A 80 12.67 11.96 -9.02
CA ASP A 80 12.55 11.44 -7.65
C ASP A 80 12.20 12.52 -6.62
N ASN A 81 12.74 13.73 -6.78
CA ASN A 81 12.47 14.84 -5.85
C ASN A 81 11.03 15.32 -5.97
N GLY A 82 10.49 15.44 -7.19
CA GLY A 82 9.09 15.75 -7.41
C GLY A 82 8.15 14.70 -6.79
N LYS A 83 8.43 13.41 -7.00
CA LYS A 83 7.66 12.31 -6.38
C LYS A 83 7.75 12.29 -4.85
N LYS A 84 8.92 12.62 -4.26
CA LYS A 84 9.09 12.73 -2.81
C LYS A 84 8.25 13.88 -2.24
N ILE A 85 8.29 15.06 -2.85
CA ILE A 85 7.48 16.22 -2.46
C ILE A 85 6.00 15.88 -2.58
N PHE A 86 5.57 15.35 -3.72
CA PHE A 86 4.19 14.92 -3.95
C PHE A 86 3.69 14.00 -2.83
N ASN A 87 4.41 12.90 -2.55
CA ASN A 87 4.03 11.94 -1.51
C ASN A 87 3.98 12.60 -0.12
N TYR A 88 4.93 13.47 0.19
CA TYR A 88 5.00 14.16 1.47
C TYR A 88 3.82 15.12 1.67
N VAL A 89 3.49 15.92 0.66
CA VAL A 89 2.38 16.89 0.69
C VAL A 89 1.04 16.16 0.72
N MET A 90 0.82 15.25 -0.23
CA MET A 90 -0.46 14.56 -0.38
C MET A 90 -0.83 13.68 0.80
N SER A 91 0.16 13.14 1.54
CA SER A 91 -0.10 12.39 2.78
C SER A 91 -0.93 13.19 3.80
N LYS A 92 -0.73 14.52 3.88
CA LYS A 92 -1.50 15.39 4.79
C LYS A 92 -2.75 15.97 4.16
N VAL A 93 -2.68 16.33 2.88
CA VAL A 93 -3.85 16.81 2.12
C VAL A 93 -4.98 15.77 2.18
N ALA A 94 -4.69 14.51 1.85
CA ALA A 94 -5.68 13.45 1.83
C ALA A 94 -6.32 13.20 3.21
N LEU A 95 -5.52 13.26 4.29
CA LEU A 95 -6.00 13.05 5.65
C LEU A 95 -6.92 14.17 6.14
N LYS A 96 -6.73 15.40 5.64
CA LYS A 96 -7.53 16.56 5.97
C LYS A 96 -8.82 16.60 5.15
N HIS A 97 -8.75 16.14 3.89
CA HIS A 97 -9.83 16.16 2.92
C HIS A 97 -10.14 14.76 2.39
N PRO A 98 -10.64 13.83 3.24
CA PRO A 98 -10.87 12.45 2.85
C PRO A 98 -11.86 12.37 1.69
N GLY A 99 -11.45 11.75 0.60
CA GLY A 99 -12.28 11.54 -0.58
C GLY A 99 -12.14 12.53 -1.71
N SER A 100 -11.66 13.74 -1.44
CA SER A 100 -11.61 14.80 -2.45
C SER A 100 -10.56 14.52 -3.54
N TYR A 101 -9.55 13.70 -3.22
CA TYR A 101 -8.41 13.43 -4.09
C TYR A 101 -8.22 11.95 -4.45
N ASP A 102 -9.27 11.14 -4.27
CA ASP A 102 -9.17 9.69 -4.52
C ASP A 102 -8.81 9.39 -5.99
N GLU A 103 -9.30 10.19 -6.95
CA GLU A 103 -8.96 10.03 -8.37
C GLU A 103 -7.47 10.28 -8.64
N ILE A 104 -6.89 11.30 -8.02
CA ILE A 104 -5.45 11.61 -8.13
C ILE A 104 -4.63 10.41 -7.66
N PHE A 105 -5.01 9.78 -6.55
CA PHE A 105 -4.32 8.60 -6.04
C PHE A 105 -4.47 7.38 -6.94
N ARG A 106 -5.68 7.15 -7.49
CA ARG A 106 -5.91 6.06 -8.45
C ARG A 106 -5.06 6.27 -9.71
N LYS A 107 -4.99 7.50 -10.22
CA LYS A 107 -4.12 7.86 -11.34
C LYS A 107 -2.64 7.69 -10.99
N ALA A 108 -2.21 8.15 -9.82
CA ALA A 108 -0.85 7.97 -9.33
C ALA A 108 -0.42 6.50 -9.29
N LEU A 109 -1.26 5.61 -8.75
CA LEU A 109 -1.02 4.16 -8.74
C LEU A 109 -1.02 3.57 -10.16
N LYS A 110 -1.88 4.06 -11.05
CA LYS A 110 -1.95 3.63 -12.45
C LYS A 110 -0.76 4.09 -13.29
N ASP A 111 -0.18 5.24 -13.01
CA ASP A 111 0.89 5.82 -13.82
C ASP A 111 2.28 5.47 -13.27
N THR A 112 2.37 5.08 -11.99
CA THR A 112 3.63 4.65 -11.36
C THR A 112 3.98 3.23 -11.79
N HIS A 113 5.22 3.03 -12.23
CA HIS A 113 5.76 1.74 -12.68
C HIS A 113 6.71 1.10 -11.68
N ASP A 114 7.34 1.90 -10.80
CA ASP A 114 8.24 1.37 -9.79
C ASP A 114 7.48 0.88 -8.55
N LYS A 115 7.71 -0.38 -8.18
CA LYS A 115 7.07 -1.02 -7.02
C LYS A 115 7.40 -0.31 -5.70
N SER A 116 8.62 0.20 -5.54
CA SER A 116 9.03 0.88 -4.31
C SER A 116 8.27 2.20 -4.13
N GLU A 117 7.97 2.90 -5.22
CA GLU A 117 7.16 4.11 -5.26
C GLU A 117 5.68 3.83 -4.97
N ILE A 118 5.12 2.78 -5.59
CA ILE A 118 3.75 2.30 -5.26
C ILE A 118 3.66 2.01 -3.76
N LYS A 119 4.64 1.31 -3.21
CA LYS A 119 4.70 1.01 -1.77
C LYS A 119 4.77 2.29 -0.92
N LYS A 120 5.50 3.33 -1.34
CA LYS A 120 5.54 4.64 -0.64
C LYS A 120 4.18 5.31 -0.65
N ILE A 121 3.45 5.29 -1.77
CA ILE A 121 2.07 5.81 -1.85
C ILE A 121 1.18 5.06 -0.84
N CYS A 122 1.23 3.73 -0.85
CA CYS A 122 0.41 2.94 0.07
C CYS A 122 0.77 3.19 1.55
N ASP A 123 2.06 3.26 1.88
CA ASP A 123 2.52 3.43 3.27
C ASP A 123 2.31 4.85 3.81
N ASN A 124 2.50 5.87 2.97
CA ASN A 124 2.46 7.27 3.42
C ASN A 124 1.10 7.92 3.25
N ILE A 125 0.24 7.40 2.37
CA ILE A 125 -1.06 8.02 2.05
C ILE A 125 -2.20 7.09 2.45
N ILE A 126 -2.25 5.89 1.85
CA ILE A 126 -3.36 4.95 2.05
C ILE A 126 -3.40 4.42 3.49
N LEU A 127 -2.28 4.04 4.07
CA LEU A 127 -2.23 3.50 5.44
C LEU A 127 -2.70 4.51 6.50
N PRO A 128 -2.28 5.80 6.47
CA PRO A 128 -2.87 6.80 7.35
C PRO A 128 -4.38 6.99 7.16
N LEU A 129 -4.87 6.95 5.92
CA LEU A 129 -6.30 7.04 5.63
C LEU A 129 -7.08 5.85 6.19
N LEU A 130 -6.56 4.62 6.05
CA LEU A 130 -7.09 3.42 6.69
C LEU A 130 -7.14 3.55 8.22
N LYS A 131 -6.12 4.17 8.83
CA LYS A 131 -6.08 4.39 10.28
C LYS A 131 -7.13 5.39 10.76
N LYS A 132 -7.43 6.42 9.97
CA LYS A 132 -8.33 7.51 10.36
C LYS A 132 -9.79 7.28 9.95
N TYR A 133 -10.02 6.68 8.78
CA TYR A 133 -11.36 6.45 8.20
C TYR A 133 -11.47 5.02 7.63
N PRO A 134 -11.41 3.99 8.49
CA PRO A 134 -11.27 2.60 8.05
C PRO A 134 -12.40 2.10 7.15
N ASP A 135 -13.65 2.39 7.48
CA ASP A 135 -14.81 1.82 6.77
C ASP A 135 -14.77 2.19 5.27
N LYS A 136 -14.51 3.46 4.97
CA LYS A 136 -14.33 3.94 3.60
C LYS A 136 -13.09 3.34 2.94
N TYR A 137 -11.92 3.48 3.57
CA TYR A 137 -10.66 3.20 2.87
C TYR A 137 -10.34 1.71 2.77
N ILE A 138 -10.93 0.85 3.60
CA ILE A 138 -10.88 -0.59 3.36
C ILE A 138 -11.61 -0.90 2.04
N ASP A 139 -12.81 -0.34 1.83
CA ASP A 139 -13.56 -0.51 0.60
C ASP A 139 -12.86 0.06 -0.62
N ASP A 140 -12.21 1.22 -0.49
CA ASP A 140 -11.43 1.80 -1.57
C ASP A 140 -10.25 0.92 -1.98
N VAL A 141 -9.54 0.31 -1.01
CA VAL A 141 -8.44 -0.61 -1.30
C VAL A 141 -8.94 -1.87 -2.00
N ILE A 142 -10.04 -2.47 -1.53
CA ILE A 142 -10.66 -3.63 -2.17
C ILE A 142 -11.11 -3.28 -3.60
N THR A 143 -11.74 -2.13 -3.79
CA THR A 143 -12.14 -1.62 -5.12
C THR A 143 -10.94 -1.39 -6.03
N THR A 144 -9.82 -0.91 -5.47
CA THR A 144 -8.56 -0.69 -6.22
C THR A 144 -7.98 -2.02 -6.70
N VAL A 145 -7.90 -3.02 -5.83
CA VAL A 145 -7.45 -4.38 -6.18
C VAL A 145 -8.30 -4.98 -7.31
N ARG A 146 -9.61 -4.69 -7.32
CA ARG A 146 -10.53 -5.21 -8.34
C ARG A 146 -10.33 -4.57 -9.72
N HIS A 147 -10.08 -3.27 -9.77
CA HIS A 147 -10.13 -2.50 -11.03
C HIS A 147 -8.76 -2.10 -11.57
N VAL A 148 -7.68 -2.18 -10.78
CA VAL A 148 -6.33 -1.84 -11.25
C VAL A 148 -5.61 -3.12 -11.69
N PRO A 149 -5.41 -3.35 -13.00
CA PRO A 149 -4.78 -4.57 -13.52
C PRO A 149 -3.25 -4.49 -13.44
N LYS A 150 -2.71 -4.11 -12.28
CA LYS A 150 -1.26 -4.05 -12.03
C LYS A 150 -0.89 -4.91 -10.83
N ASP A 151 -0.11 -5.95 -11.09
CA ASP A 151 0.34 -6.91 -10.08
C ASP A 151 1.05 -6.26 -8.89
N ASP A 152 1.89 -5.25 -9.12
CA ASP A 152 2.58 -4.52 -8.05
C ASP A 152 1.64 -3.66 -7.20
N VAL A 153 0.58 -3.11 -7.79
CA VAL A 153 -0.46 -2.38 -7.05
C VAL A 153 -1.24 -3.36 -6.18
N ILE A 154 -1.63 -4.52 -6.72
CA ILE A 154 -2.35 -5.57 -5.99
C ILE A 154 -1.51 -6.05 -4.79
N ASP A 155 -0.24 -6.40 -5.01
CA ASP A 155 0.67 -6.86 -3.96
C ASP A 155 0.85 -5.80 -2.86
N CYS A 156 1.09 -4.54 -3.25
CA CYS A 156 1.25 -3.45 -2.29
C CYS A 156 -0.04 -3.14 -1.52
N ALA A 157 -1.22 -3.28 -2.16
CA ALA A 157 -2.52 -3.10 -1.52
C ALA A 157 -2.75 -4.15 -0.41
N PHE A 158 -2.56 -5.44 -0.71
CA PHE A 158 -2.68 -6.51 0.28
C PHE A 158 -1.64 -6.41 1.40
N ALA A 159 -0.39 -6.03 1.07
CA ALA A 159 0.63 -5.77 2.07
C ALA A 159 0.24 -4.62 3.03
N THR A 160 -0.45 -3.61 2.51
CA THR A 160 -0.93 -2.46 3.29
C THR A 160 -2.08 -2.84 4.21
N LEU A 161 -3.04 -3.65 3.72
CA LEU A 161 -4.09 -4.23 4.57
C LEU A 161 -3.47 -5.09 5.69
N CYS A 162 -2.48 -5.92 5.39
CA CYS A 162 -1.77 -6.70 6.41
C CYS A 162 -1.09 -5.82 7.48
N LYS A 163 -0.43 -4.73 7.06
CA LYS A 163 0.17 -3.76 8.01
C LYS A 163 -0.91 -3.13 8.88
N TYR A 164 -2.02 -2.73 8.28
CA TYR A 164 -3.14 -2.14 8.98
C TYR A 164 -3.74 -3.10 10.02
N MET A 165 -4.05 -4.34 9.63
CA MET A 165 -4.59 -5.39 10.51
C MET A 165 -3.70 -5.69 11.72
N LYS A 166 -2.37 -5.65 11.55
CA LYS A 166 -1.43 -5.84 12.68
C LYS A 166 -1.51 -4.71 13.70
N THR A 167 -1.76 -3.49 13.25
CA THR A 167 -1.91 -2.31 14.12
C THR A 167 -3.33 -2.12 14.65
N ASN A 168 -4.34 -2.66 13.98
CA ASN A 168 -5.75 -2.50 14.31
C ASN A 168 -6.50 -3.83 14.17
N LYS A 169 -6.31 -4.71 15.17
CA LYS A 169 -6.76 -6.12 15.10
C LYS A 169 -8.28 -6.28 14.98
N THR A 170 -9.06 -5.32 15.48
CA THR A 170 -10.53 -5.36 15.41
C THR A 170 -11.05 -5.36 13.97
N GLN A 171 -10.28 -4.78 13.04
CA GLN A 171 -10.63 -4.73 11.61
C GLN A 171 -10.24 -6.00 10.84
N ALA A 172 -9.54 -6.94 11.46
CA ALA A 172 -9.13 -8.18 10.81
C ALA A 172 -10.33 -8.99 10.29
N LYS A 173 -11.42 -9.04 11.06
CA LYS A 173 -12.66 -9.72 10.65
C LYS A 173 -13.29 -9.05 9.44
N THR A 174 -13.44 -7.72 9.45
CA THR A 174 -14.00 -6.94 8.35
C THR A 174 -13.21 -7.14 7.05
N ILE A 175 -11.88 -7.09 7.14
CA ILE A 175 -11.01 -7.29 5.97
C ILE A 175 -11.12 -8.72 5.45
N ASN A 176 -11.10 -9.73 6.35
CA ASN A 176 -11.27 -11.12 5.95
C ASN A 176 -12.61 -11.35 5.22
N GLN A 177 -13.69 -10.75 5.68
CA GLN A 177 -14.99 -10.85 5.01
C GLN A 177 -15.01 -10.17 3.63
N LYS A 178 -14.37 -8.99 3.48
CA LYS A 178 -14.37 -8.28 2.19
C LYS A 178 -13.55 -9.00 1.12
N ILE A 179 -12.48 -9.70 1.51
CA ILE A 179 -11.70 -10.51 0.56
C ILE A 179 -12.43 -11.80 0.12
N ASP A 180 -13.55 -12.18 0.73
CA ASP A 180 -14.37 -13.32 0.30
C ASP A 180 -14.80 -13.18 -1.16
N SER A 181 -15.03 -11.95 -1.62
CA SER A 181 -15.34 -11.61 -3.01
C SER A 181 -14.24 -11.98 -4.02
N PHE A 182 -13.01 -12.27 -3.56
CA PHE A 182 -11.87 -12.57 -4.41
C PHE A 182 -11.48 -14.05 -4.50
N TRP A 183 -12.11 -14.95 -3.75
CA TRP A 183 -11.69 -16.36 -3.71
C TRP A 183 -11.80 -17.09 -5.05
N ASN A 184 -12.76 -16.68 -5.89
CA ASN A 184 -12.92 -17.21 -7.24
C ASN A 184 -12.05 -16.49 -8.29
N SER A 185 -11.17 -15.57 -7.89
CA SER A 185 -10.37 -14.77 -8.83
C SER A 185 -9.42 -15.62 -9.68
N GLU A 186 -9.48 -15.43 -10.99
CA GLU A 186 -8.52 -16.00 -11.94
C GLU A 186 -7.16 -15.29 -11.90
N ASN A 187 -7.11 -14.05 -11.40
CA ASN A 187 -5.86 -13.32 -11.22
C ASN A 187 -5.02 -13.95 -10.08
N LYS A 188 -3.83 -14.45 -10.44
CA LYS A 188 -2.89 -15.12 -9.53
C LYS A 188 -2.38 -14.19 -8.42
N MET A 189 -2.14 -12.91 -8.70
CA MET A 189 -1.68 -11.96 -7.69
C MET A 189 -2.75 -11.66 -6.65
N ILE A 190 -4.02 -11.61 -7.05
CA ILE A 190 -5.13 -11.53 -6.09
C ILE A 190 -5.14 -12.77 -5.18
N ARG A 191 -4.99 -13.99 -5.74
CA ARG A 191 -4.91 -15.21 -4.93
C ARG A 191 -3.72 -15.20 -3.97
N ASN A 192 -2.55 -14.76 -4.42
CA ASN A 192 -1.38 -14.57 -3.56
C ASN A 192 -1.64 -13.55 -2.45
N GLY A 193 -2.39 -12.49 -2.74
CA GLY A 193 -2.86 -11.51 -1.76
C GLY A 193 -3.75 -12.12 -0.68
N ILE A 194 -4.69 -13.01 -1.06
CA ILE A 194 -5.51 -13.77 -0.09
C ILE A 194 -4.61 -14.64 0.79
N VAL A 195 -3.65 -15.38 0.20
CA VAL A 195 -2.66 -16.18 0.95
C VAL A 195 -1.90 -15.30 1.96
N GLN A 196 -1.50 -14.09 1.56
CA GLN A 196 -0.82 -13.13 2.43
C GLN A 196 -1.70 -12.70 3.62
N ILE A 197 -2.98 -12.42 3.37
CA ILE A 197 -3.95 -12.08 4.42
C ILE A 197 -4.14 -13.25 5.38
N LEU A 198 -4.32 -14.47 4.90
CA LEU A 198 -4.47 -15.66 5.76
C LEU A 198 -3.23 -15.91 6.64
N LYS A 199 -2.02 -15.78 6.07
CA LYS A 199 -0.77 -15.84 6.85
C LYS A 199 -0.68 -14.70 7.87
N CYS A 200 -1.21 -13.51 7.56
CA CYS A 200 -1.30 -12.41 8.49
C CYS A 200 -2.30 -12.69 9.62
N LEU A 201 -3.46 -13.26 9.31
CA LEU A 201 -4.48 -13.67 10.28
C LEU A 201 -3.91 -14.64 11.31
N TYR A 202 -3.17 -15.65 10.89
CA TYR A 202 -2.52 -16.58 11.83
C TYR A 202 -1.64 -15.87 12.87
N LYS A 203 -0.99 -14.76 12.50
CA LYS A 203 -0.12 -13.99 13.40
C LYS A 203 -0.89 -13.08 14.36
N ILE A 204 -2.11 -12.66 14.01
CA ILE A 204 -2.87 -11.66 14.79
C ILE A 204 -4.08 -12.24 15.52
N ASP A 205 -4.76 -13.22 14.92
CA ASP A 205 -5.96 -13.89 15.41
C ASP A 205 -6.02 -15.33 14.85
N LYS A 206 -5.46 -16.27 15.63
CA LYS A 206 -5.46 -17.70 15.28
C LYS A 206 -6.85 -18.31 15.22
N ARG A 207 -7.82 -17.76 15.97
CA ARG A 207 -9.19 -18.27 15.97
C ARG A 207 -9.85 -17.94 14.64
N LEU A 208 -9.80 -16.67 14.23
CA LEU A 208 -10.33 -16.24 12.94
C LEU A 208 -9.66 -16.99 11.77
N TYR A 209 -8.34 -17.20 11.83
CA TYR A 209 -7.62 -18.03 10.86
C TYR A 209 -8.21 -19.45 10.74
N ARG A 210 -8.41 -20.16 11.87
CA ARG A 210 -9.01 -21.50 11.88
C ARG A 210 -10.46 -21.49 11.42
N ASP A 211 -11.22 -20.47 11.78
CA ASP A 211 -12.61 -20.31 11.36
C ASP A 211 -12.73 -20.12 9.84
N THR A 212 -11.77 -19.46 9.20
CA THR A 212 -11.69 -19.42 7.73
C THR A 212 -11.49 -20.82 7.12
N TYR A 213 -10.60 -21.65 7.68
CA TYR A 213 -10.45 -23.04 7.21
C TYR A 213 -11.72 -23.86 7.42
N ARG A 214 -12.40 -23.71 8.56
CA ARG A 214 -13.69 -24.38 8.81
C ARG A 214 -14.77 -23.98 7.80
N SER A 215 -14.79 -22.71 7.42
CA SER A 215 -15.78 -22.18 6.47
C SER A 215 -15.61 -22.76 5.07
N TYR A 216 -14.37 -23.06 4.68
CA TYR A 216 -14.05 -23.58 3.34
C TYR A 216 -13.67 -25.07 3.31
N GLN A 217 -13.76 -25.79 4.43
CA GLN A 217 -13.28 -27.18 4.54
C GLN A 217 -13.97 -28.16 3.57
N SER A 218 -15.20 -27.85 3.15
CA SER A 218 -16.03 -28.68 2.27
C SER A 218 -15.98 -28.24 0.81
N THR A 219 -15.13 -27.27 0.47
CA THR A 219 -15.02 -26.82 -0.92
C THR A 219 -14.33 -27.86 -1.79
N TYR A 220 -14.79 -27.99 -3.04
CA TYR A 220 -14.12 -28.76 -4.08
C TYR A 220 -13.54 -27.85 -5.18
N ASN A 221 -13.55 -26.53 -4.97
CA ASN A 221 -13.01 -25.58 -5.92
C ASN A 221 -11.46 -25.60 -5.86
N PRO A 222 -10.75 -25.95 -6.95
CA PRO A 222 -9.29 -26.00 -6.94
C PRO A 222 -8.62 -24.67 -6.54
N ASN A 223 -9.18 -23.51 -6.91
CA ASN A 223 -8.61 -22.21 -6.56
C ASN A 223 -8.64 -21.99 -5.04
N PHE A 224 -9.72 -22.39 -4.38
CA PHE A 224 -9.88 -22.24 -2.93
C PHE A 224 -8.90 -23.14 -2.19
N ILE A 225 -8.78 -24.38 -2.65
CA ILE A 225 -7.86 -25.36 -2.06
C ILE A 225 -6.41 -24.94 -2.27
N GLU A 226 -6.04 -24.43 -3.44
CA GLU A 226 -4.70 -23.89 -3.70
C GLU A 226 -4.38 -22.72 -2.76
N ILE A 227 -5.31 -21.78 -2.58
CA ILE A 227 -5.17 -20.67 -1.60
C ILE A 227 -4.95 -21.23 -0.18
N LEU A 228 -5.81 -22.14 0.27
CA LEU A 228 -5.74 -22.70 1.62
C LEU A 228 -4.47 -23.53 1.83
N ALA A 229 -4.02 -24.28 0.82
CA ALA A 229 -2.78 -25.06 0.87
C ALA A 229 -1.56 -24.15 1.00
N ASP A 230 -1.50 -23.06 0.23
CA ASP A 230 -0.39 -22.11 0.23
C ASP A 230 -0.37 -21.21 1.47
N SER A 231 -1.50 -21.09 2.19
CA SER A 231 -1.64 -20.32 3.43
C SER A 231 -1.40 -21.10 4.72
N ILE A 232 -1.09 -22.41 4.66
CA ILE A 232 -0.88 -23.23 5.86
C ILE A 232 0.24 -22.62 6.71
N SER A 233 -0.11 -22.29 7.95
CA SER A 233 0.77 -21.62 8.91
C SER A 233 0.84 -22.33 10.26
N GLU A 234 0.05 -23.38 10.47
CA GLU A 234 0.09 -24.23 11.66
C GLU A 234 -0.11 -25.71 11.30
N ASN A 235 0.30 -26.58 12.22
CA ASN A 235 0.08 -28.00 12.14
C ASN A 235 -0.94 -28.46 13.20
N SER A 236 -2.22 -28.08 13.00
CA SER A 236 -3.34 -28.47 13.87
C SER A 236 -4.11 -29.67 13.30
N GLN A 237 -4.85 -30.38 14.16
CA GLN A 237 -5.66 -31.54 13.79
C GLN A 237 -6.66 -31.19 12.66
N LEU A 238 -7.35 -30.05 12.80
CA LEU A 238 -8.28 -29.53 11.79
C LEU A 238 -7.65 -29.44 10.39
N ILE A 239 -6.43 -28.88 10.29
CA ILE A 239 -5.77 -28.68 9.01
C ILE A 239 -5.32 -30.02 8.41
N ARG A 240 -4.84 -30.96 9.25
CA ARG A 240 -4.49 -32.32 8.78
C ARG A 240 -5.68 -33.03 8.16
N GLU A 241 -6.81 -33.05 8.86
CA GLU A 241 -8.05 -33.69 8.38
C GLU A 241 -8.56 -33.07 7.08
N ILE A 242 -8.38 -31.76 6.90
CA ILE A 242 -8.70 -31.07 5.63
C ILE A 242 -7.75 -31.54 4.52
N VAL A 243 -6.45 -31.57 4.76
CA VAL A 243 -5.45 -31.96 3.74
C VAL A 243 -5.59 -33.44 3.35
N GLU A 244 -5.82 -34.33 4.30
CA GLU A 244 -6.06 -35.77 4.05
C GLU A 244 -7.28 -36.01 3.15
N ARG A 245 -8.32 -35.17 3.27
CA ARG A 245 -9.47 -35.21 2.35
C ARG A 245 -9.08 -34.79 0.94
N TRP A 246 -8.25 -33.76 0.79
CA TRP A 246 -7.79 -33.29 -0.52
C TRP A 246 -6.91 -34.32 -1.23
N GLU A 247 -6.08 -35.08 -0.52
CA GLU A 247 -5.25 -36.16 -1.11
C GLU A 247 -6.10 -37.25 -1.78
N LYS A 248 -7.29 -37.52 -1.24
CA LYS A 248 -8.25 -38.50 -1.78
C LYS A 248 -9.04 -37.98 -2.99
N SER A 249 -8.91 -36.70 -3.36
CA SER A 249 -9.64 -36.11 -4.48
C SER A 249 -9.22 -36.71 -5.83
N GLY A 250 -10.17 -36.97 -6.74
CA GLY A 250 -9.86 -37.37 -8.12
C GLY A 250 -9.26 -36.24 -8.99
N ASN A 251 -9.34 -34.99 -8.54
CA ASN A 251 -8.87 -33.84 -9.31
C ASN A 251 -7.35 -33.63 -9.17
N ILE A 252 -6.63 -33.62 -10.29
CA ILE A 252 -5.17 -33.51 -10.33
C ILE A 252 -4.65 -32.21 -9.67
N ARG A 253 -5.34 -31.07 -9.87
CA ARG A 253 -4.95 -29.80 -9.24
C ARG A 253 -5.05 -29.87 -7.73
N ILE A 254 -6.14 -30.45 -7.23
CA ILE A 254 -6.39 -30.64 -5.80
C ILE A 254 -5.33 -31.57 -5.20
N LYS A 255 -5.02 -32.70 -5.85
CA LYS A 255 -3.95 -33.61 -5.39
C LYS A 255 -2.59 -32.90 -5.31
N LYS A 256 -2.25 -32.08 -6.30
CA LYS A 256 -0.99 -31.32 -6.33
C LYS A 256 -0.93 -30.31 -5.17
N ALA A 257 -2.02 -29.57 -4.92
CA ALA A 257 -2.11 -28.67 -3.79
C ALA A 257 -2.01 -29.41 -2.44
N ALA A 258 -2.68 -30.56 -2.32
CA ALA A 258 -2.63 -31.41 -1.13
C ALA A 258 -1.20 -31.90 -0.83
N HIS A 259 -0.46 -32.34 -1.84
CA HIS A 259 0.92 -32.78 -1.66
C HIS A 259 1.86 -31.63 -1.21
N THR A 260 1.64 -30.41 -1.73
CA THR A 260 2.36 -29.21 -1.26
C THR A 260 2.00 -28.88 0.19
N ALA A 261 0.72 -28.97 0.55
CA ALA A 261 0.23 -28.78 1.91
C ALA A 261 0.84 -29.80 2.89
N GLU A 262 0.89 -31.08 2.52
CA GLU A 262 1.46 -32.15 3.34
C GLU A 262 2.96 -31.91 3.62
N LYS A 263 3.73 -31.48 2.61
CA LYS A 263 5.13 -31.07 2.79
C LYS A 263 5.28 -29.92 3.79
N THR A 264 4.38 -28.94 3.72
CA THR A 264 4.37 -27.80 4.66
C THR A 264 4.04 -28.26 6.08
N LEU A 265 3.03 -29.11 6.26
CA LEU A 265 2.68 -29.69 7.56
C LEU A 265 3.83 -30.51 8.16
N LYS A 266 4.52 -31.33 7.36
CA LYS A 266 5.71 -32.09 7.79
C LYS A 266 6.82 -31.17 8.29
N LYS A 267 7.06 -30.03 7.63
CA LYS A 267 8.03 -29.01 8.07
C LYS A 267 7.61 -28.38 9.40
N LEU A 268 6.35 -27.97 9.50
CA LEU A 268 5.79 -27.36 10.72
C LEU A 268 5.75 -28.32 11.93
N LYS A 269 5.71 -29.65 11.72
CA LYS A 269 5.80 -30.64 12.81
C LYS A 269 7.18 -30.64 13.47
N ARG A 270 8.23 -30.26 12.74
CA ARG A 270 9.62 -30.30 13.19
C ARG A 270 10.05 -29.03 13.93
N THR A 271 9.19 -28.00 13.94
CA THR A 271 9.46 -26.68 14.53
C THR A 271 8.64 -26.54 15.80
#